data_AF-A0A1I3EKK7-F1
#
_entry.id   AF-A0A1I3EKK7-F1
#
_cell.length_a   1.000
_cell.length_b   1.000
_cell.length_c   1.000
_cell.angle_alpha   90.00
_cell.angle_beta   90.00
_cell.angle_gamma   90.00
#
_symmetry.space_group_name_H-M   'P 1'
#
loop_
_entity.id
_entity.type
_entity.pdbx_description
1 polymer ?
#
loop_
_entity_poly.entity_id
_entity_poly.type
_entity_poly.pdbx_seq_one_letter_code
_entity_poly.pdbx_strand_id
1 'polypeptide(L)'
;MRCIGGEVTMLEVTAIKKGIVIDHIPAGKGLKIFEKLRLDRHQAQAVLLMHVKSRKRGSKDIIKIQDDLTVDLRILGLIDPGITVNYIENEEIIDKKLAGLPQVVTGLFQCKNPRCITGVDDCAVPEFTLVPNGKIRYKCSYCGTLTEYKL
;
A
#
# COMPACT_ATOMS: atom_id res chain seq x y z
N MET A 1 41.64 -5.89 -19.68
CA MET A 1 40.17 -5.75 -19.83
C MET A 1 39.53 -7.06 -19.39
N ARG A 2 39.19 -7.21 -18.11
CA ARG A 2 38.51 -8.40 -17.58
C ARG A 2 37.08 -7.99 -17.24
N CYS A 3 36.12 -8.42 -18.06
CA CYS A 3 34.72 -8.35 -17.71
C CYS A 3 34.48 -9.38 -16.61
N ILE A 4 34.45 -8.94 -15.35
CA ILE A 4 34.01 -9.78 -14.24
C ILE A 4 32.50 -9.89 -14.39
N GLY A 5 32.03 -11.01 -14.94
CA GLY A 5 30.61 -11.35 -14.97
C GLY A 5 30.14 -11.49 -13.53
N GLY A 6 29.55 -10.43 -12.98
CA GLY A 6 28.95 -10.46 -11.65
C GLY A 6 27.79 -11.44 -11.65
N GLU A 7 27.94 -12.51 -10.87
CA GLU A 7 26.90 -13.49 -10.59
C GLU A 7 25.70 -12.74 -9.99
N VAL A 8 24.60 -12.65 -10.73
CA VAL A 8 23.36 -12.07 -10.21
C VAL A 8 22.75 -13.12 -9.28
N THR A 9 23.06 -13.04 -8.00
CA THR A 9 22.37 -13.83 -6.97
C THR A 9 20.90 -13.43 -6.95
N MET A 10 20.03 -14.28 -7.50
CA MET A 10 18.59 -14.13 -7.35
C MET A 10 18.20 -14.51 -5.93
N LEU A 11 17.53 -13.59 -5.23
CA LEU A 11 16.82 -13.90 -3.98
C LEU A 11 15.55 -14.66 -4.35
N GLU A 12 15.51 -15.94 -4.04
CA GLU A 12 14.35 -16.79 -4.27
C GLU A 12 13.54 -16.96 -2.99
N VAL A 13 12.22 -16.82 -3.13
CA VAL A 13 11.23 -17.12 -2.09
C VAL A 13 10.19 -18.00 -2.74
N THR A 14 9.79 -19.06 -2.06
CA THR A 14 8.80 -20.03 -2.53
C THR A 14 7.49 -19.36 -2.95
N ALA A 15 6.79 -20.03 -3.87
CA ALA A 15 5.42 -19.65 -4.22
C ALA A 15 4.49 -19.87 -3.02
N ILE A 16 3.39 -19.09 -2.96
CA ILE A 16 2.33 -19.32 -1.98
C ILE A 16 1.24 -20.16 -2.63
N LYS A 17 0.76 -21.20 -1.93
CA LYS A 17 -0.31 -22.06 -2.44
C LYS A 17 -1.67 -21.38 -2.37
N LYS A 18 -1.94 -20.69 -1.27
CA LYS A 18 -3.15 -19.88 -1.05
C LYS A 18 -2.79 -18.63 -0.26
N GLY A 19 -3.31 -17.49 -0.67
CA GLY A 19 -3.21 -16.24 0.08
C GLY A 19 -3.15 -15.00 -0.81
N ILE A 20 -2.40 -13.98 -0.41
CA ILE A 20 -2.33 -12.71 -1.14
C ILE A 20 -0.90 -12.24 -1.40
N VAL A 21 -0.71 -11.57 -2.54
CA VAL A 21 0.54 -10.91 -2.93
C VAL A 21 0.29 -9.45 -3.22
N ILE A 22 0.81 -8.57 -2.37
CA ILE A 22 0.83 -7.12 -2.60
C ILE A 22 2.11 -6.80 -3.38
N ASP A 23 1.94 -6.41 -4.64
CA ASP A 23 3.01 -6.15 -5.59
C ASP A 23 3.01 -4.68 -6.07
N HIS A 24 4.10 -4.27 -6.72
CA HIS A 24 4.34 -2.92 -7.24
C HIS A 24 4.41 -1.83 -6.16
N ILE A 25 4.66 -2.22 -4.90
CA ILE A 25 4.91 -1.28 -3.82
C ILE A 25 6.15 -0.43 -4.18
N PRO A 26 6.11 0.90 -4.04
CA PRO A 26 7.29 1.73 -4.24
C PRO A 26 8.43 1.27 -3.32
N ALA A 27 9.65 1.27 -3.84
CA ALA A 27 10.81 0.80 -3.10
C ALA A 27 10.98 1.56 -1.77
N GLY A 28 11.22 0.82 -0.68
CA GLY A 28 11.37 1.36 0.67
C GLY A 28 10.05 1.70 1.38
N LYS A 29 8.89 1.34 0.81
CA LYS A 29 7.56 1.57 1.43
C LYS A 29 6.93 0.31 2.00
N GLY A 30 7.47 -0.87 1.68
CA GLY A 30 6.92 -2.17 2.08
C GLY A 30 6.76 -2.33 3.58
N LEU A 31 7.76 -1.93 4.37
CA LEU A 31 7.69 -2.04 5.84
C LEU A 31 6.54 -1.20 6.43
N LYS A 32 6.38 0.06 5.97
CA LYS A 32 5.29 0.92 6.42
C LYS A 32 3.91 0.36 6.03
N ILE A 33 3.78 -0.26 4.86
CA ILE A 33 2.55 -0.95 4.46
C ILE A 33 2.29 -2.13 5.38
N PHE A 34 3.33 -2.92 5.68
CA PHE A 34 3.23 -4.08 6.55
C PHE A 34 2.67 -3.70 7.93
N GLU A 35 3.20 -2.63 8.54
CA GLU A 35 2.72 -2.07 9.81
C GLU A 35 1.30 -1.49 9.71
N LYS A 36 1.00 -0.73 8.64
CA LYS A 36 -0.33 -0.11 8.45
C LYS A 36 -1.44 -1.14 8.28
N LEU A 37 -1.14 -2.25 7.62
CA LEU A 37 -2.03 -3.39 7.49
C LEU A 37 -2.02 -4.30 8.73
N ARG A 38 -1.21 -3.96 9.75
CA ARG A 38 -1.06 -4.72 11.01
C ARG A 38 -0.70 -6.19 10.80
N LEU A 39 0.07 -6.47 9.75
CA LEU A 39 0.47 -7.83 9.40
C LEU A 39 1.45 -8.43 10.41
N ASP A 40 2.13 -7.59 11.19
CA ASP A 40 2.97 -7.96 12.34
C ASP A 40 2.15 -8.62 13.47
N ARG A 41 0.85 -8.31 13.54
CA ARG A 41 -0.07 -8.85 14.56
C ARG A 41 -0.87 -10.05 14.04
N HIS A 42 -0.69 -10.39 12.77
CA HIS A 42 -1.39 -11.50 12.14
C HIS A 42 -0.60 -12.80 12.34
N GLN A 43 -1.27 -13.91 12.68
CA GLN A 43 -0.60 -15.21 12.84
C GLN A 43 -0.33 -15.93 11.51
N ALA A 44 -0.29 -15.20 10.39
CA ALA A 44 -0.05 -15.77 9.08
C ALA A 44 1.45 -15.72 8.72
N GLN A 45 1.91 -16.71 7.97
CA GLN A 45 3.25 -16.65 7.39
C GLN A 45 3.28 -15.54 6.34
N ALA A 46 4.23 -14.62 6.48
CA ALA A 46 4.39 -13.52 5.56
C ALA A 46 5.87 -13.28 5.24
N VAL A 47 6.12 -12.81 4.03
CA VAL A 47 7.46 -12.40 3.57
C VAL A 47 7.37 -11.01 2.97
N LEU A 48 8.22 -10.11 3.47
CA LEU A 48 8.46 -8.79 2.90
C LEU A 48 9.78 -8.81 2.13
N LEU A 49 9.72 -8.54 0.82
CA LEU A 49 10.85 -8.36 -0.06
C LEU A 49 11.01 -6.88 -0.36
N MET A 50 12.17 -6.30 -0.06
CA MET A 50 12.44 -4.88 -0.28
C MET A 50 13.50 -4.66 -1.35
N HIS A 51 13.34 -3.58 -2.12
CA HIS A 51 14.28 -3.14 -3.16
C HIS A 51 14.59 -4.19 -4.23
N VAL A 52 13.64 -5.10 -4.53
CA VAL A 52 13.81 -6.10 -5.58
C VAL A 52 13.77 -5.44 -6.96
N LYS A 53 14.57 -5.97 -7.89
CA LYS A 53 14.63 -5.44 -9.27
C LYS A 53 13.24 -5.46 -9.92
N SER A 54 12.87 -4.35 -10.54
CA SER A 54 11.61 -4.17 -11.24
C SER A 54 11.87 -3.68 -12.65
N ARG A 55 11.38 -4.41 -13.66
CA ARG A 55 11.49 -3.97 -15.06
C ARG A 55 10.76 -2.64 -15.32
N LYS A 56 9.67 -2.38 -14.59
CA LYS A 56 8.82 -1.19 -14.78
C LYS A 56 9.23 0.02 -13.94
N ARG A 57 9.78 -0.21 -12.74
CA ARG A 57 10.05 0.85 -11.73
C ARG A 57 11.52 0.95 -11.31
N GLY A 58 12.42 0.18 -11.92
CA GLY A 58 13.81 0.03 -11.47
C GLY A 58 13.90 -0.90 -10.25
N SER A 59 13.26 -0.51 -9.14
CA SER A 59 13.09 -1.33 -7.94
C SER A 59 11.66 -1.24 -7.38
N LYS A 60 11.26 -2.24 -6.60
CA LYS A 60 9.97 -2.31 -5.91
C LYS A 60 10.09 -3.09 -4.62
N ASP A 61 9.07 -3.00 -3.78
CA ASP A 61 8.86 -3.92 -2.66
C ASP A 61 7.69 -4.87 -2.99
N ILE A 62 7.65 -6.03 -2.33
CA ILE A 62 6.59 -7.05 -2.46
C ILE A 62 6.29 -7.61 -1.07
N ILE A 63 5.00 -7.81 -0.76
CA ILE A 63 4.57 -8.54 0.43
C ILE A 63 3.80 -9.78 -0.03
N LYS A 64 4.19 -10.96 0.46
CA LYS A 64 3.42 -12.21 0.29
C LYS A 64 2.88 -12.64 1.64
N ILE A 65 1.62 -13.05 1.72
CA ILE A 65 0.98 -13.54 2.94
C ILE A 65 0.23 -14.82 2.61
N GLN A 66 0.48 -15.89 3.35
CA GLN A 66 -0.21 -17.18 3.21
C GLN A 66 -1.51 -17.20 4.04
N ASP A 67 -2.46 -16.35 3.67
CA ASP A 67 -3.78 -16.32 4.31
C ASP A 67 -4.84 -15.64 3.41
N ASP A 68 -6.11 -15.94 3.62
CA ASP A 68 -7.25 -15.45 2.83
C ASP A 68 -7.74 -14.07 3.30
N LEU A 69 -6.79 -13.13 3.34
CA LEU A 69 -7.01 -11.78 3.87
C LEU A 69 -7.61 -10.86 2.81
N THR A 70 -8.66 -10.13 3.19
CA THR A 70 -9.11 -8.97 2.41
C THR A 70 -8.37 -7.72 2.86
N VAL A 71 -7.60 -7.12 1.97
CA VAL A 71 -6.85 -5.88 2.24
C VAL A 71 -7.69 -4.66 1.85
N ASP A 72 -7.68 -3.63 2.71
CA ASP A 72 -8.28 -2.35 2.37
C ASP A 72 -7.46 -1.61 1.30
N LEU A 73 -7.93 -1.71 0.06
CA LEU A 73 -7.32 -1.07 -1.11
C LEU A 73 -7.24 0.45 -0.98
N ARG A 74 -8.10 1.08 -0.17
CA ARG A 74 -8.09 2.55 0.01
C ARG A 74 -6.80 3.00 0.70
N ILE A 75 -6.32 2.24 1.69
CA ILE A 75 -5.07 2.53 2.39
C ILE A 75 -3.89 2.42 1.41
N LEU A 76 -3.87 1.35 0.60
CA LEU A 76 -2.84 1.15 -0.42
C LEU A 76 -2.88 2.28 -1.47
N GLY A 77 -4.07 2.67 -1.90
CA GLY A 77 -4.29 3.69 -2.90
C GLY A 77 -3.85 5.09 -2.47
N LEU A 78 -3.97 5.40 -1.18
CA LEU A 78 -3.42 6.62 -0.58
C LEU A 78 -1.89 6.64 -0.60
N ILE A 79 -1.24 5.48 -0.57
CA ILE A 79 0.22 5.35 -0.59
C ILE A 79 0.74 5.42 -2.03
N ASP A 80 0.23 4.57 -2.91
CA ASP A 80 0.51 4.57 -4.34
C ASP A 80 -0.64 3.89 -5.09
N PRO A 81 -1.31 4.58 -6.03
CA PRO A 81 -2.47 4.03 -6.74
C PRO A 81 -2.11 2.88 -7.70
N GLY A 82 -0.83 2.68 -8.00
CA GLY A 82 -0.29 1.62 -8.83
C GLY A 82 0.01 0.31 -8.08
N ILE A 83 -0.18 0.25 -6.76
CA ILE A 83 -0.08 -1.00 -5.99
C ILE A 83 -1.15 -1.98 -6.45
N THR A 84 -0.78 -3.26 -6.57
CA THR A 84 -1.70 -4.34 -6.96
C THR A 84 -1.75 -5.40 -5.89
N VAL A 85 -2.94 -5.93 -5.61
CA VAL A 85 -3.15 -7.11 -4.77
C VAL A 85 -3.57 -8.26 -5.65
N ASN A 86 -2.79 -9.35 -5.66
CA ASN A 86 -3.11 -10.59 -6.35
C ASN A 86 -3.58 -11.61 -5.32
N TYR A 87 -4.76 -12.18 -5.52
CA TYR A 87 -5.30 -13.26 -4.71
C TYR A 87 -4.91 -14.58 -5.35
N ILE A 88 -4.34 -15.48 -4.55
CA ILE A 88 -3.73 -16.72 -5.00
C ILE A 88 -4.50 -17.91 -4.43
N GLU A 89 -4.81 -18.88 -5.29
CA GLU A 89 -5.33 -20.18 -4.89
C GLU A 89 -4.78 -21.26 -5.82
N ASN A 90 -4.36 -22.41 -5.27
CA ASN A 90 -3.65 -23.47 -5.99
C ASN A 90 -2.44 -22.95 -6.78
N GLU A 91 -1.68 -22.00 -6.21
CA GLU A 91 -0.51 -21.37 -6.82
C GLU A 91 -0.80 -20.49 -8.05
N GLU A 92 -2.07 -20.26 -8.38
CA GLU A 92 -2.51 -19.44 -9.50
C GLU A 92 -3.17 -18.13 -9.03
N ILE A 93 -3.05 -17.07 -9.83
CA ILE A 93 -3.74 -15.80 -9.57
C ILE A 93 -5.21 -15.96 -9.98
N ILE A 94 -6.09 -16.02 -8.98
CA ILE A 94 -7.54 -16.10 -9.21
C ILE A 94 -8.21 -14.73 -9.33
N ASP A 95 -7.63 -13.70 -8.72
CA ASP A 95 -8.11 -12.32 -8.82
C ASP A 95 -6.96 -11.32 -8.69
N LYS A 96 -7.11 -10.17 -9.33
CA LYS A 96 -6.14 -9.08 -9.31
C LYS A 96 -6.84 -7.74 -9.17
N LYS A 97 -6.58 -7.06 -8.06
CA LYS A 97 -7.13 -5.73 -7.77
C LYS A 97 -6.03 -4.68 -7.85
N LEU A 98 -6.31 -3.60 -8.57
CA LEU A 98 -5.51 -2.37 -8.53
C LEU A 98 -6.00 -1.51 -7.36
N ALA A 99 -5.09 -0.96 -6.55
CA ALA A 99 -5.46 -0.11 -5.43
C ALA A 99 -6.23 1.13 -5.88
N GLY A 100 -5.74 1.79 -6.94
CA GLY A 100 -6.35 3.01 -7.48
C GLY A 100 -6.30 4.17 -6.49
N LEU A 101 -6.73 5.36 -6.90
CA LEU A 101 -6.84 6.49 -5.99
C LEU A 101 -8.28 6.56 -5.46
N PRO A 102 -8.52 6.45 -4.14
CA PRO A 102 -9.87 6.46 -3.61
C PRO A 102 -10.51 7.84 -3.76
N GLN A 103 -11.77 7.88 -4.20
CA GLN A 103 -12.51 9.14 -4.33
C GLN A 103 -12.93 9.72 -2.97
N VAL A 104 -13.22 8.84 -2.02
CA VAL A 104 -13.63 9.19 -0.66
C VAL A 104 -12.92 8.26 0.32
N VAL A 105 -12.40 8.81 1.40
CA VAL A 105 -11.87 8.04 2.52
C VAL A 105 -12.33 8.61 3.85
N THR A 106 -12.60 7.73 4.81
CA THR A 106 -13.15 8.11 6.12
C THR A 106 -12.25 7.54 7.20
N GLY A 107 -11.77 8.39 8.11
CA GLY A 107 -10.97 7.98 9.26
C GLY A 107 -9.60 7.33 8.95
N LEU A 108 -9.11 7.40 7.71
CA LEU A 108 -7.82 6.77 7.33
C LEU A 108 -6.60 7.66 7.64
N PHE A 109 -6.78 8.96 7.79
CA PHE A 109 -5.74 9.91 8.21
C PHE A 109 -6.34 11.16 8.84
N GLN A 110 -5.52 12.03 9.42
CA GLN A 110 -5.97 13.24 10.11
C GLN A 110 -5.91 14.49 9.22
N CYS A 111 -6.81 15.44 9.46
CA CYS A 111 -6.78 16.73 8.80
C CYS A 111 -5.59 17.55 9.31
N LYS A 112 -4.79 18.12 8.39
CA LYS A 112 -3.61 18.93 8.74
C LYS A 112 -3.94 20.37 9.15
N ASN A 113 -5.21 20.78 9.08
CA ASN A 113 -5.61 22.09 9.57
C ASN A 113 -5.62 22.06 11.11
N PRO A 114 -4.74 22.81 11.79
CA PRO A 114 -4.65 22.80 13.26
C PRO A 114 -5.91 23.34 13.96
N ARG A 115 -6.81 24.01 13.22
CA ARG A 115 -8.10 24.51 13.74
C ARG A 115 -9.27 23.57 13.43
N CYS A 116 -9.02 22.40 12.84
CA CYS A 116 -10.07 21.44 12.53
C CYS A 116 -10.49 20.70 13.80
N ILE A 117 -11.81 20.49 13.97
CA ILE A 117 -12.38 19.78 15.13
C ILE A 117 -11.77 18.38 15.29
N THR A 118 -11.39 17.73 14.20
CA THR A 118 -10.77 16.39 14.17
C THR A 118 -9.37 16.32 14.80
N GLY A 119 -8.76 17.46 15.10
CA GLY A 119 -7.50 17.52 15.84
C GLY A 119 -7.70 17.74 17.34
N VAL A 120 -8.95 17.95 17.78
CA VAL A 120 -9.33 18.26 19.17
C VAL A 120 -10.22 17.16 19.73
N ASP A 121 -11.17 16.66 18.93
CA ASP A 121 -12.13 15.63 19.31
C ASP A 121 -11.88 14.34 18.52
N ASP A 122 -11.46 13.28 19.22
CA ASP A 122 -11.22 11.96 18.63
C ASP A 122 -12.49 11.27 18.15
N CYS A 123 -13.68 11.70 18.60
CA CYS A 123 -14.96 11.22 18.08
C CYS A 123 -15.28 11.82 16.70
N ALA A 124 -14.66 12.94 16.32
CA ALA A 124 -14.86 13.57 15.03
C ALA A 124 -14.07 12.84 13.94
N VAL A 125 -14.70 11.85 13.31
CA VAL A 125 -14.10 11.09 12.20
C VAL A 125 -14.26 11.88 10.89
N PRO A 126 -13.17 12.40 10.28
CA PRO A 126 -13.26 13.10 9.01
C PRO A 126 -13.56 12.17 7.85
N GLU A 127 -14.38 12.67 6.93
CA GLU A 127 -14.41 12.22 5.55
C GLU A 127 -13.54 13.16 4.69
N PHE A 128 -12.85 12.58 3.71
CA PHE A 128 -11.98 13.26 2.79
C PHE A 128 -12.37 12.90 1.36
N THR A 129 -12.77 13.91 0.58
CA THR A 129 -13.14 13.75 -0.83
C THR A 129 -12.00 14.21 -1.73
N LEU A 130 -11.58 13.36 -2.68
CA LEU A 130 -10.55 13.70 -3.66
C LEU A 130 -10.99 14.88 -4.52
N VAL A 131 -10.08 15.83 -4.75
CA VAL A 131 -10.35 17.00 -5.58
C VAL A 131 -9.78 16.80 -6.99
N PRO A 132 -10.58 16.99 -8.07
CA PRO A 132 -10.13 16.82 -9.44
C PRO A 132 -9.35 18.06 -9.92
N ASN A 133 -8.15 18.29 -9.36
CA ASN A 133 -7.33 19.47 -9.66
C ASN A 133 -5.91 19.13 -10.16
N GLY A 134 -5.69 17.88 -10.60
CA GLY A 134 -4.40 17.39 -11.08
C GLY A 134 -3.35 17.13 -9.99
N LYS A 135 -3.67 17.41 -8.72
CA LYS A 135 -2.85 17.05 -7.55
C LYS A 135 -3.61 16.07 -6.68
N ILE A 136 -2.91 15.17 -6.00
CA ILE A 136 -3.53 14.25 -5.03
C ILE A 136 -3.80 15.04 -3.74
N ARG A 137 -4.96 15.70 -3.70
CA ARG A 137 -5.44 16.46 -2.54
C ARG A 137 -6.87 16.10 -2.22
N TYR A 138 -7.18 16.08 -0.94
CA TYR A 138 -8.51 15.78 -0.43
C TYR A 138 -9.09 16.97 0.33
N LYS A 139 -10.39 17.20 0.17
CA LYS A 139 -11.16 18.19 0.92
C LYS A 139 -11.72 17.54 2.18
N CYS A 140 -11.44 18.11 3.35
CA CYS A 140 -12.00 17.67 4.63
C CYS A 140 -13.49 18.05 4.74
N SER A 141 -14.32 17.11 5.20
CA SER A 141 -15.77 17.32 5.41
C SER A 141 -16.09 18.39 6.46
N TYR A 142 -15.25 18.55 7.50
CA TYR A 142 -15.49 19.51 8.58
C TYR A 142 -15.05 20.93 8.23
N CYS A 143 -13.76 21.14 8.00
CA CYS A 143 -13.20 22.49 7.83
C CYS A 143 -13.06 22.94 6.36
N GLY A 144 -13.41 22.07 5.41
CA GLY A 144 -13.27 22.34 3.97
C GLY A 144 -11.83 22.51 3.47
N THR A 145 -10.83 22.40 4.34
CA THR A 145 -9.43 22.61 3.99
C THR A 145 -8.92 21.47 3.10
N LEU A 146 -8.13 21.84 2.09
CA LEU A 146 -7.43 20.87 1.26
C LEU A 146 -6.22 20.31 2.01
N THR A 147 -6.11 19.00 2.04
CA THR A 147 -5.01 18.28 2.67
C THR A 147 -4.53 17.14 1.78
N GLU A 148 -3.51 16.43 2.21
CA GLU A 148 -2.90 15.31 1.48
C GLU A 148 -2.46 14.24 2.47
N TYR A 149 -2.58 12.98 2.07
CA TYR A 149 -2.02 11.87 2.83
C TYR A 149 -0.49 11.92 2.79
N LYS A 150 0.15 11.67 3.94
CA LYS A 150 1.60 11.46 4.03
C LYS A 150 1.86 10.19 4.82
N LEU A 151 2.64 9.29 4.23
CA LEU A 151 3.06 8.02 4.82
C LEU A 151 4.26 8.18 5.76
#